data_AF-A0A239N983-F1
#
_entry.id   AF-A0A239N983-F1
#
_cell.length_a   1.000
_cell.length_b   1.000
_cell.length_c   1.000
_cell.angle_alpha   90.00
_cell.angle_beta   90.00
_cell.angle_gamma   90.00
#
_symmetry.space_group_name_H-M   'P 1'
#
loop_
_entity.id
_entity.type
_entity.pdbx_description
1 polymer ?
#
loop_
_entity_poly.entity_id
_entity_poly.type
_entity_poly.pdbx_seq_one_letter_code
_entity_poly.pdbx_strand_id
1 'polypeptide(L)'
;MTGRLKHPHETVRGVADDFKRVEAHDCPMSTCAAPAGSPCRTGKGKVAIQYHTARFRLVPQLAKTLSVPIPAVRKPGSAWAELPRPASATDPVGHVRLGYARASAAGQSLDAQLDSLAEAGVTRVFSEKISTRAARRPDLEAAVKLAGEIRSSGVAVTLVVHEHKRLGRGIELAMLAEELKASDVGLEFLTGELKGSHDPSGIVFTVLAAMSGMEREYIRDRTLEGHESARKRGKTIGGAGVTDPDMLSMALHLRDQEMSLRDIAKRLVITTGAKKGQHPSPATVMRMLREHDERMTSVSTLHRGSGIGGRGHEEVLTGGGVNHVVRVGVTVRRPVGRWTPAVHALLEHLAAVGFAGAPASHGLDAEGREVLDFLPGQVPNYPLPEYARSDGALLAVGVLLRDYHDATVGFVSPSDADWYFSPRSPAEVICHGDVAPYNCVFRDGRPVAFIDFDTVHPGPRIWDVAYAAYRFVPLSDPQGEKGAPPVGEQARRLRLFADAYRLGGFDRSVLAATVRARLGHLVRHMHDQADAGNEAFAGHIAQGHDAFYRADAEYVARHQALFQAALTAPSAGE
;
A
#
# COMPACT_ATOMS: atom_id res chain seq x y z
N MET A 1 69.35 -15.60 9.73
CA MET A 1 68.84 -15.97 8.39
C MET A 1 67.44 -16.56 8.56
N THR A 2 66.50 -16.10 7.72
CA THR A 2 65.19 -16.69 7.37
C THR A 2 64.23 -16.99 8.54
N GLY A 3 63.16 -16.24 8.80
CA GLY A 3 62.16 -15.74 7.84
C GLY A 3 61.13 -16.84 7.55
N ARG A 4 59.98 -16.85 8.24
CA ARG A 4 58.78 -17.59 7.82
C ARG A 4 57.65 -16.60 7.56
N LEU A 5 57.24 -16.62 6.30
CA LEU A 5 56.32 -15.72 5.63
C LEU A 5 54.91 -15.84 6.21
N LYS A 6 54.31 -14.70 6.56
CA LYS A 6 52.84 -14.55 6.62
C LYS A 6 52.33 -14.34 5.21
N HIS A 7 51.23 -15.01 4.89
CA HIS A 7 50.53 -14.91 3.61
C HIS A 7 50.22 -13.45 3.23
N PRO A 8 50.27 -13.09 1.94
CA PRO A 8 50.07 -11.72 1.49
C PRO A 8 48.62 -11.30 1.71
N HIS A 9 48.45 -10.11 2.27
CA HIS A 9 47.21 -9.35 2.17
C HIS A 9 46.79 -9.28 0.72
N GLU A 10 45.59 -9.76 0.46
CA GLU A 10 44.79 -9.48 -0.72
C GLU A 10 44.68 -7.94 -0.83
N THR A 11 45.52 -7.34 -1.67
CA THR A 11 45.49 -5.92 -1.96
C THR A 11 44.23 -5.62 -2.76
N VAL A 12 43.19 -5.19 -2.04
CA VAL A 12 41.99 -4.55 -2.60
C VAL A 12 42.47 -3.34 -3.41
N ARG A 13 42.41 -3.46 -4.75
CA ARG A 13 42.57 -2.34 -5.68
C ARG A 13 41.41 -1.35 -5.43
N GLY A 14 41.65 -0.36 -4.57
CA GLY A 14 40.69 0.71 -4.25
C GLY A 14 41.19 1.78 -3.27
N VAL A 15 42.15 1.42 -2.40
CA VAL A 15 42.56 2.24 -1.22
C VAL A 15 43.48 3.44 -1.56
N ALA A 16 44.01 3.54 -2.79
CA ALA A 16 45.11 4.46 -3.08
C ALA A 16 44.76 5.96 -2.93
N ASP A 17 43.48 6.34 -3.00
CA ASP A 17 43.03 7.74 -3.04
C ASP A 17 41.92 8.10 -2.04
N ASP A 18 41.51 7.18 -1.15
CA ASP A 18 40.43 7.43 -0.17
C ASP A 18 40.72 8.64 0.73
N PHE A 19 41.99 8.85 1.02
CA PHE A 19 42.45 9.99 1.81
C PHE A 19 42.12 11.35 1.18
N LYS A 20 42.08 11.45 -0.16
CA LYS A 20 41.72 12.69 -0.87
C LYS A 20 40.26 13.07 -0.62
N ARG A 21 39.38 12.07 -0.52
CA ARG A 21 37.95 12.25 -0.23
C ARG A 21 37.73 12.61 1.25
N VAL A 22 38.50 12.00 2.15
CA VAL A 22 38.46 12.34 3.58
C VAL A 22 38.99 13.77 3.83
N GLU A 23 40.06 14.17 3.14
CA GLU A 23 40.62 15.53 3.25
C GLU A 23 39.71 16.60 2.63
N ALA A 24 38.71 16.27 1.81
CA ALA A 24 37.85 17.24 1.12
C ALA A 24 36.92 18.08 2.03
N HIS A 25 36.71 17.65 3.28
CA HIS A 25 35.81 18.32 4.24
C HIS A 25 36.59 18.77 5.47
N ASP A 26 36.14 19.82 6.18
CA ASP A 26 36.73 20.17 7.48
C ASP A 26 36.57 19.03 8.50
N CYS A 27 37.53 18.91 9.41
CA CYS A 27 37.43 17.92 10.49
C CYS A 27 36.46 18.43 11.58
N PRO A 28 35.37 17.69 11.89
CA PRO A 28 34.34 18.14 12.83
C PRO A 28 34.72 17.93 14.30
N MET A 29 35.91 17.38 14.58
CA MET A 29 36.38 17.16 15.94
C MET A 29 36.80 18.49 16.57
N SER A 30 36.24 18.83 17.73
CA SER A 30 36.61 20.02 18.49
C SER A 30 38.10 20.10 18.83
N THR A 31 38.77 18.95 18.98
CA THR A 31 40.21 18.84 19.27
C THR A 31 41.09 18.86 18.02
N CYS A 32 40.50 18.86 16.82
CA CYS A 32 41.21 18.85 15.55
C CYS A 32 40.38 19.62 14.50
N ALA A 33 40.56 20.94 14.47
CA ALA A 33 39.97 21.83 13.47
C ALA A 33 40.80 21.88 12.17
N ALA A 34 41.20 20.71 11.66
CA ALA A 34 41.95 20.65 10.41
C ALA A 34 41.04 21.05 9.24
N PRO A 35 41.40 22.08 8.45
CA PRO A 35 40.56 22.52 7.34
C PRO A 35 40.53 21.48 6.21
N ALA A 36 39.61 21.67 5.28
CA ALA A 36 39.60 20.97 4.00
C ALA A 36 40.96 21.10 3.30
N GLY A 37 41.40 20.02 2.66
CA GLY A 37 42.72 19.88 2.02
C GLY A 37 43.87 19.56 2.99
N SER A 38 43.62 19.45 4.30
CA SER A 38 44.66 19.21 5.30
C SER A 38 44.47 17.91 6.10
N PRO A 39 45.57 17.18 6.42
CA PRO A 39 45.49 15.97 7.21
C PRO A 39 45.11 16.26 8.66
N CYS A 40 44.44 15.29 9.30
CA CYS A 40 44.13 15.38 10.73
C CYS A 40 45.42 15.44 11.56
N ARG A 41 45.38 16.22 12.64
CA ARG A 41 46.51 16.40 13.56
C ARG A 41 46.13 15.90 14.95
N THR A 42 47.10 15.33 15.64
CA THR A 42 47.04 15.05 17.07
C THR A 42 46.92 16.36 17.86
N GLY A 43 46.50 16.29 19.13
CA GLY A 43 46.43 17.45 20.02
C GLY A 43 47.77 18.19 20.21
N LYS A 44 48.90 17.60 19.82
CA LYS A 44 50.23 18.23 19.82
C LYS A 44 50.61 18.84 18.46
N GLY A 45 49.67 18.99 17.53
CA GLY A 45 49.87 19.60 16.22
C GLY A 45 50.60 18.73 15.18
N LYS A 46 51.01 17.50 15.53
CA LYS A 46 51.62 16.55 14.60
C LYS A 46 50.57 15.82 13.78
N VAL A 47 50.87 15.48 12.52
CA VAL A 47 49.99 14.67 11.68
C VAL A 47 49.68 13.33 12.37
N ALA A 48 48.40 12.98 12.42
CA ALA A 48 47.96 11.72 13.02
C ALA A 48 48.41 10.52 12.17
N ILE A 49 48.34 9.30 12.73
CA ILE A 49 48.61 8.08 11.95
C ILE A 49 47.35 7.69 11.13
N GLN A 50 46.18 8.07 11.64
CA GLN A 50 44.87 7.84 11.03
C GLN A 50 44.06 9.13 11.12
N TYR A 51 43.14 9.33 10.18
CA TYR A 51 42.15 10.41 10.29
C TYR A 51 41.17 10.13 11.44
N HIS A 52 40.58 11.18 12.00
CA HIS A 52 39.53 11.04 13.01
C HIS A 52 38.28 10.40 12.41
N THR A 53 37.66 9.46 13.13
CA THR A 53 36.49 8.69 12.69
C THR A 53 35.31 9.56 12.27
N ALA A 54 35.12 10.71 12.93
CA ALA A 54 34.04 11.63 12.61
C ALA A 54 34.14 12.21 11.18
N ARG A 55 35.35 12.32 10.62
CA ARG A 55 35.57 12.79 9.25
C ARG A 55 35.14 11.75 8.20
N PHE A 56 35.09 10.46 8.56
CA PHE A 56 34.59 9.40 7.67
C PHE A 56 33.08 9.46 7.45
N ARG A 57 32.31 9.92 8.45
CA ARG A 57 30.85 10.09 8.34
C ARG A 57 30.44 11.11 7.27
N LEU A 58 31.35 11.99 6.89
CA LEU A 58 31.14 12.99 5.83
C LEU A 58 31.30 12.39 4.42
N VAL A 59 31.82 11.16 4.31
CA VAL A 59 32.07 10.45 3.05
C VAL A 59 31.22 9.17 3.04
N PRO A 60 30.05 9.14 2.35
CA PRO A 60 29.07 8.05 2.44
C PRO A 60 29.65 6.63 2.26
N GLN A 61 30.55 6.43 1.29
CA GLN A 61 31.17 5.12 1.04
C GLN A 61 32.15 4.66 2.15
N LEU A 62 32.64 5.60 2.98
CA LEU A 62 33.58 5.34 4.08
C LEU A 62 32.90 5.43 5.45
N ALA A 63 31.60 5.75 5.51
CA ALA A 63 30.88 5.96 6.76
C ALA A 63 30.86 4.72 7.67
N LYS A 64 30.99 3.51 7.09
CA LYS A 64 31.10 2.23 7.79
C LYS A 64 32.55 1.77 8.01
N THR A 65 33.54 2.51 7.52
CA THR A 65 34.96 2.17 7.61
C THR A 65 35.55 2.62 8.94
N LEU A 66 36.32 1.75 9.60
CA LEU A 66 36.90 2.02 10.92
C LEU A 66 38.15 2.93 10.86
N SER A 67 38.94 2.87 9.79
CA SER A 67 40.11 3.73 9.62
C SER A 67 40.51 3.87 8.14
N VAL A 68 41.04 5.05 7.79
CA VAL A 68 41.80 5.29 6.56
C VAL A 68 43.19 5.76 6.98
N PRO A 69 44.27 5.08 6.53
CA PRO A 69 45.62 5.48 6.87
C PRO A 69 45.98 6.79 6.18
N ILE A 70 46.74 7.63 6.87
CA ILE A 70 47.29 8.84 6.26
C ILE A 70 48.41 8.42 5.28
N PRO A 71 48.37 8.87 4.01
CA PRO A 71 49.32 8.42 3.00
C PRO A 71 50.73 8.92 3.30
N ALA A 72 51.74 8.26 2.74
CA ALA A 72 53.14 8.58 2.98
C ALA A 72 53.51 10.04 2.65
N VAL A 73 52.82 10.67 1.69
CA VAL A 73 52.98 12.08 1.29
C VAL A 73 52.61 13.09 2.39
N ARG A 74 51.96 12.65 3.47
CA ARG A 74 51.52 13.50 4.59
C ARG A 74 52.31 13.26 5.89
N LYS A 75 53.42 12.49 5.86
CA LYS A 75 54.21 12.16 7.07
C LYS A 75 54.86 13.39 7.72
N PRO A 76 55.08 13.38 9.06
CA PRO A 76 55.80 14.44 9.77
C PRO A 76 57.16 14.77 9.12
N GLY A 77 57.39 16.04 8.77
CA GLY A 77 58.57 16.50 8.04
C GLY A 77 58.34 16.81 6.55
N SER A 78 57.18 16.43 5.99
CA SER A 78 56.81 16.81 4.63
C SER A 78 56.28 18.24 4.60
N ALA A 79 56.75 19.07 3.65
CA ALA A 79 56.21 20.40 3.44
C ALA A 79 54.71 20.32 3.13
N TRP A 80 53.90 21.16 3.79
CA TRP A 80 52.47 21.23 3.48
C TRP A 80 52.32 21.77 2.06
N ALA A 81 51.65 20.99 1.22
CA ALA A 81 51.21 21.41 -0.10
C ALA A 81 49.73 21.03 -0.22
N GLU A 82 48.91 21.99 -0.63
CA GLU A 82 47.53 21.76 -1.03
C GLU A 82 47.55 20.74 -2.18
N LEU A 83 47.01 19.54 -1.93
CA LEU A 83 46.84 18.57 -3.02
C LEU A 83 45.68 19.02 -3.90
N PRO A 84 45.64 18.61 -5.18
CA PRO A 84 44.49 18.85 -6.02
C PRO A 84 43.25 18.35 -5.30
N ARG A 85 42.38 19.29 -4.90
CA ARG A 85 41.07 18.94 -4.38
C ARG A 85 40.40 18.10 -5.48
N PRO A 86 39.85 16.90 -5.19
CA PRO A 86 38.72 16.48 -6.01
C PRO A 86 37.74 17.65 -5.90
N ALA A 87 37.52 18.34 -7.01
CA ALA A 87 36.75 19.57 -7.01
C ALA A 87 35.44 19.32 -6.25
N SER A 88 35.13 20.22 -5.30
CA SER A 88 33.97 20.14 -4.39
C SER A 88 32.77 19.69 -5.18
N ALA A 89 32.42 18.39 -5.11
CA ALA A 89 31.52 17.70 -6.03
C ALA A 89 31.20 18.59 -7.24
N THR A 90 32.20 18.92 -8.07
CA THR A 90 31.86 19.52 -9.36
C THR A 90 31.12 18.40 -10.02
N ASP A 91 29.82 18.65 -10.20
CA ASP A 91 28.87 17.94 -11.03
C ASP A 91 29.61 16.93 -11.89
N PRO A 92 29.44 15.61 -11.62
CA PRO A 92 30.14 14.59 -12.40
C PRO A 92 29.94 14.95 -13.87
N VAL A 93 30.97 14.84 -14.71
CA VAL A 93 30.82 15.10 -16.14
C VAL A 93 29.62 14.28 -16.61
N GLY A 94 28.50 14.96 -16.85
CA GLY A 94 27.16 14.33 -16.85
C GLY A 94 26.22 14.65 -15.68
N HIS A 95 26.32 15.79 -14.96
CA HIS A 95 25.29 16.29 -14.04
C HIS A 95 24.87 17.71 -14.41
N VAL A 96 23.57 17.93 -14.54
CA VAL A 96 22.98 19.19 -14.97
C VAL A 96 22.07 19.74 -13.87
N ARG A 97 22.30 21.00 -13.50
CA ARG A 97 21.49 21.71 -12.51
C ARG A 97 20.60 22.72 -13.23
N LEU A 98 19.29 22.57 -13.08
CA LEU A 98 18.28 23.45 -13.66
C LEU A 98 17.64 24.28 -12.56
N GLY A 99 17.57 25.59 -12.72
CA GLY A 99 17.00 26.51 -11.74
C GLY A 99 15.53 26.81 -12.04
N TYR A 100 14.74 26.98 -10.99
CA TYR A 100 13.38 27.51 -11.12
C TYR A 100 13.10 28.59 -10.07
N ALA A 101 12.56 29.73 -10.53
CA ALA A 101 12.19 30.88 -9.71
C ALA A 101 10.76 31.33 -9.99
N ARG A 102 10.04 31.77 -8.95
CA ARG A 102 8.67 32.24 -9.09
C ARG A 102 8.33 33.39 -8.15
N ALA A 103 7.65 34.41 -8.67
CA ALA A 103 7.16 35.53 -7.86
C ALA A 103 5.68 35.83 -8.13
N SER A 104 4.92 36.11 -7.06
CA SER A 104 3.54 36.62 -7.16
C SER A 104 3.55 38.15 -7.27
N ALA A 105 3.37 38.69 -8.46
CA ALA A 105 3.13 40.11 -8.82
C ALA A 105 4.11 41.21 -8.31
N ALA A 106 4.90 41.00 -7.25
CA ALA A 106 5.88 41.94 -6.72
C ALA A 106 7.29 41.58 -7.20
N GLY A 107 7.88 42.45 -8.03
CA GLY A 107 9.17 42.23 -8.71
C GLY A 107 10.36 42.00 -7.78
N GLN A 108 10.41 42.68 -6.63
CA GLN A 108 11.51 42.58 -5.65
C GLN A 108 11.73 41.16 -5.10
N SER A 109 10.72 40.29 -5.15
CA SER A 109 10.83 38.91 -4.68
C SER A 109 11.43 37.95 -5.71
N LEU A 110 11.48 38.31 -7.00
CA LEU A 110 12.02 37.45 -8.06
C LEU A 110 13.53 37.61 -8.18
N ASP A 111 14.03 38.85 -8.15
CA ASP A 111 15.45 39.14 -8.32
C ASP A 111 16.28 38.47 -7.22
N ALA A 112 15.82 38.52 -5.96
CA ALA A 112 16.46 37.82 -4.84
C ALA A 112 16.53 36.29 -5.03
N GLN A 113 15.59 35.69 -5.77
CA GLN A 113 15.65 34.26 -6.10
C GLN A 113 16.64 33.99 -7.21
N LEU A 114 16.65 34.82 -8.25
CA LEU A 114 17.60 34.71 -9.35
C LEU A 114 19.04 34.89 -8.86
N ASP A 115 19.27 35.86 -7.98
CA ASP A 115 20.57 36.09 -7.34
C ASP A 115 20.99 34.85 -6.55
N SER A 116 20.09 34.27 -5.75
CA SER A 116 20.41 33.05 -4.99
C SER A 116 20.71 31.83 -5.88
N LEU A 117 20.06 31.71 -7.04
CA LEU A 117 20.31 30.64 -8.01
C LEU A 117 21.64 30.85 -8.74
N ALA A 118 21.97 32.10 -9.05
CA ALA A 118 23.25 32.48 -9.63
C ALA A 118 24.41 32.22 -8.65
N GLU A 119 24.26 32.60 -7.37
CA GLU A 119 25.21 32.30 -6.30
C GLU A 119 25.40 30.79 -6.10
N ALA A 120 24.33 29.99 -6.28
CA ALA A 120 24.39 28.54 -6.23
C ALA A 120 25.05 27.90 -7.46
N GLY A 121 25.46 28.68 -8.47
CA GLY A 121 26.13 28.21 -9.68
C GLY A 121 25.19 27.62 -10.74
N VAL A 122 23.89 27.90 -10.67
CA VAL A 122 22.91 27.41 -11.63
C VAL A 122 22.90 28.30 -12.88
N THR A 123 23.27 27.73 -14.02
CA THR A 123 23.42 28.49 -15.29
C THR A 123 22.17 28.52 -16.15
N ARG A 124 21.29 27.53 -16.02
CA ARG A 124 20.04 27.42 -16.78
C ARG A 124 18.86 27.63 -15.83
N VAL A 125 18.21 28.78 -15.89
CA VAL A 125 17.12 29.16 -14.97
C VAL A 125 15.83 29.43 -15.74
N PHE A 126 14.73 28.86 -15.25
CA PHE A 126 13.36 29.13 -15.66
C PHE A 126 12.72 30.05 -14.63
N SER A 127 11.98 31.08 -15.08
CA SER A 127 11.37 32.03 -14.15
C SER A 127 10.02 32.51 -14.64
N GLU A 128 9.04 32.56 -13.75
CA GLU A 128 7.69 33.01 -14.07
C GLU A 128 7.11 33.97 -13.02
N LYS A 129 6.29 34.92 -13.47
CA LYS A 129 5.56 35.88 -12.62
C LYS A 129 4.09 35.50 -12.52
N ILE A 130 3.82 34.38 -11.85
CA ILE A 130 2.50 33.76 -11.80
C ILE A 130 2.10 33.47 -10.34
N SER A 131 0.80 33.63 -10.05
CA SER A 131 0.21 33.34 -8.74
C SER A 131 0.29 31.85 -8.38
N THR A 132 0.31 31.56 -7.09
CA THR A 132 0.18 30.19 -6.55
C THR A 132 -1.08 29.45 -6.97
N ARG A 133 -2.14 30.17 -7.37
CA ARG A 133 -3.43 29.57 -7.72
C ARG A 133 -3.63 29.36 -9.22
N ALA A 134 -2.61 29.63 -10.04
CA ALA A 134 -2.72 29.47 -11.49
C ALA A 134 -2.69 27.97 -11.86
N ALA A 135 -3.66 27.55 -12.66
CA ALA A 135 -3.83 26.14 -13.05
C ALA A 135 -2.75 25.62 -14.01
N ARG A 136 -1.97 26.50 -14.65
CA ARG A 136 -0.88 26.16 -15.57
C ARG A 136 0.36 26.98 -15.25
N ARG A 137 1.52 26.34 -15.33
CA ARG A 137 2.83 26.92 -15.02
C ARG A 137 3.81 26.56 -16.12
N PRO A 138 3.77 27.29 -17.26
CA PRO A 138 4.45 26.87 -18.49
C PRO A 138 5.97 26.79 -18.33
N ASP A 139 6.58 27.67 -17.54
CA ASP A 139 8.03 27.67 -17.31
C ASP A 139 8.46 26.53 -16.38
N LEU A 140 7.66 26.20 -15.36
CA LEU A 140 7.88 25.01 -14.53
C LEU A 140 7.73 23.72 -15.36
N GLU A 141 6.67 23.61 -16.15
CA GLU A 141 6.41 22.47 -17.03
C GLU A 141 7.56 22.28 -18.04
N ALA A 142 8.06 23.37 -18.62
CA ALA A 142 9.23 23.34 -19.50
C ALA A 142 10.51 22.90 -18.77
N ALA A 143 10.72 23.36 -17.53
CA ALA A 143 11.87 22.97 -16.71
C ALA A 143 11.87 21.47 -16.39
N VAL A 144 10.72 20.92 -15.97
CA VAL A 144 10.55 19.50 -15.65
C VAL A 144 10.72 18.64 -16.89
N LYS A 145 10.13 19.04 -18.02
CA LYS A 145 10.28 18.34 -19.29
C LYS A 145 11.74 18.28 -19.74
N LEU A 146 12.44 19.42 -19.72
CA LEU A 146 13.86 19.46 -20.06
C LEU A 146 14.69 18.61 -19.10
N ALA A 147 14.35 18.59 -17.80
CA ALA A 147 15.03 17.77 -16.82
C ALA A 147 14.92 16.27 -17.16
N GLY A 148 13.71 15.80 -17.49
CA GLY A 148 13.48 14.42 -17.91
C GLY A 148 14.18 14.06 -19.22
N GLU A 149 14.18 14.96 -20.21
CA GLU A 149 14.91 14.77 -21.48
C GLU A 149 16.41 14.60 -21.25
N ILE A 150 17.01 15.47 -20.43
CA ILE A 150 18.44 15.38 -20.10
C ILE A 150 18.70 14.10 -19.28
N ARG A 151 17.82 13.74 -18.33
CA ARG A 151 17.98 12.52 -17.55
C ARG A 151 17.93 11.26 -18.41
N SER A 152 17.06 11.24 -19.41
CA SER A 152 16.97 10.15 -20.38
C SER A 152 18.24 9.95 -21.23
N SER A 153 19.07 10.99 -21.35
CA SER A 153 20.39 10.90 -22.01
C SER A 153 21.49 10.28 -21.13
N GLY A 154 21.15 9.84 -19.91
CA GLY A 154 22.07 9.20 -18.96
C GLY A 154 22.78 10.17 -18.00
N VAL A 155 22.50 11.46 -18.12
CA VAL A 155 23.05 12.55 -17.33
C VAL A 155 22.23 12.70 -16.04
N ALA A 156 22.85 12.83 -14.88
CA ALA A 156 22.12 13.13 -13.63
C ALA A 156 21.57 14.56 -13.66
N VAL A 157 20.35 14.78 -13.19
CA VAL A 157 19.73 16.10 -13.23
C VAL A 157 19.17 16.47 -11.87
N THR A 158 19.41 17.70 -11.44
CA THR A 158 18.82 18.28 -10.22
C THR A 158 18.06 19.55 -10.56
N LEU A 159 16.80 19.62 -10.12
CA LEU A 159 16.02 20.85 -10.15
C LEU A 159 16.26 21.64 -8.85
N VAL A 160 16.86 22.82 -8.99
CA VAL A 160 17.26 23.71 -7.90
C VAL A 160 16.27 24.85 -7.76
N VAL A 161 15.78 25.07 -6.53
CA VAL A 161 14.83 26.14 -6.22
C VAL A 161 15.19 26.86 -4.92
N HIS A 162 14.80 28.13 -4.84
CA HIS A 162 15.09 28.94 -3.66
C HIS A 162 14.44 28.37 -2.38
N GLU A 163 13.17 27.99 -2.44
CA GLU A 163 12.42 27.35 -1.35
C GLU A 163 11.25 26.51 -1.88
N HIS A 164 10.79 25.52 -1.11
CA HIS A 164 9.70 24.61 -1.51
C HIS A 164 8.40 25.33 -1.92
N LYS A 165 8.11 26.48 -1.29
CA LYS A 165 6.93 27.31 -1.59
C LYS A 165 6.94 27.88 -3.00
N ARG A 166 8.06 27.80 -3.74
CA ARG A 166 8.12 28.21 -5.15
C ARG A 166 7.52 27.16 -6.07
N LEU A 167 7.66 25.88 -5.73
CA LEU A 167 7.15 24.75 -6.50
C LEU A 167 5.67 24.43 -6.24
N GLY A 168 5.08 24.94 -5.16
CA GLY A 168 3.68 24.70 -4.83
C GLY A 168 3.46 24.61 -3.32
N ARG A 169 2.25 24.22 -2.91
CA ARG A 169 1.90 23.88 -1.52
C ARG A 169 1.10 22.57 -1.51
N GLY A 170 1.31 21.73 -0.49
CA GLY A 170 0.55 20.47 -0.33
C GLY A 170 0.59 19.61 -1.58
N ILE A 171 -0.59 19.26 -2.11
CA ILE A 171 -0.82 18.50 -3.36
C ILE A 171 0.12 18.85 -4.50
N GLU A 172 0.27 20.14 -4.82
CA GLU A 172 1.03 20.55 -6.01
C GLU A 172 2.50 20.18 -5.91
N LEU A 173 3.08 20.34 -4.71
CA LEU A 173 4.47 19.95 -4.46
C LEU A 173 4.60 18.42 -4.43
N ALA A 174 3.59 17.74 -3.90
CA ALA A 174 3.54 16.29 -3.81
C ALA A 174 3.44 15.61 -5.18
N MET A 175 2.58 16.13 -6.07
CA MET A 175 2.46 15.67 -7.46
C MET A 175 3.76 15.91 -8.24
N LEU A 176 4.35 17.10 -8.09
CA LEU A 176 5.61 17.42 -8.74
C LEU A 176 6.76 16.52 -8.26
N ALA A 177 6.81 16.23 -6.95
CA ALA A 177 7.81 15.31 -6.40
C ALA A 177 7.66 13.90 -6.96
N GLU A 178 6.42 13.43 -7.16
CA GLU A 178 6.15 12.12 -7.78
C GLU A 178 6.58 12.08 -9.26
N GLU A 179 6.31 13.14 -10.02
CA GLU A 179 6.74 13.28 -11.42
C GLU A 179 8.28 13.31 -11.57
N LEU A 180 8.94 14.10 -10.72
CA LEU A 180 10.41 14.17 -10.68
C LEU A 180 11.03 12.84 -10.24
N LYS A 181 10.40 12.13 -9.30
CA LYS A 181 10.83 10.80 -8.87
C LYS A 181 10.70 9.77 -9.99
N ALA A 182 9.59 9.76 -10.71
CA ALA A 182 9.37 8.87 -11.85
C ALA A 182 10.40 9.11 -12.96
N SER A 183 10.87 10.35 -13.11
CA SER A 183 11.89 10.74 -14.08
C SER A 183 13.31 10.64 -13.53
N ASP A 184 13.50 10.18 -12.30
CA ASP A 184 14.80 10.09 -11.60
C ASP A 184 15.59 11.40 -11.59
N VAL A 185 14.88 12.52 -11.35
CA VAL A 185 15.41 13.88 -11.25
C VAL A 185 15.42 14.32 -9.78
N GLY A 186 16.59 14.74 -9.28
CA GLY A 186 16.76 15.22 -7.91
C GLY A 186 16.16 16.60 -7.66
N LEU A 187 15.94 16.94 -6.38
CA LEU A 187 15.47 18.25 -5.94
C LEU A 187 16.48 18.90 -4.99
N GLU A 188 16.74 20.19 -5.16
CA GLU A 188 17.57 20.96 -4.22
C GLU A 188 16.85 22.23 -3.78
N PHE A 189 16.78 22.43 -2.46
CA PHE A 189 16.25 23.66 -1.86
C PHE A 189 17.40 24.47 -1.26
N LEU A 190 17.58 25.71 -1.71
CA LEU A 190 18.66 26.58 -1.20
C LEU A 190 18.37 27.10 0.22
N THR A 191 17.08 27.26 0.56
CA THR A 191 16.63 27.82 1.84
C THR A 191 15.37 27.12 2.39
N GLY A 192 15.00 27.44 3.62
CA GLY A 192 13.81 26.92 4.31
C GLY A 192 14.02 25.59 5.03
N GLU A 193 12.91 25.02 5.51
CA GLU A 193 12.89 23.80 6.35
C GLU A 193 13.39 22.54 5.63
N LEU A 194 13.25 22.51 4.31
CA LEU A 194 13.70 21.42 3.45
C LEU A 194 15.06 21.72 2.80
N LYS A 195 15.85 22.68 3.33
CA LYS A 195 17.15 23.05 2.75
C LYS A 195 18.05 21.82 2.57
N GLY A 196 18.65 21.70 1.39
CA GLY A 196 19.57 20.62 1.03
C GLY A 196 19.21 19.96 -0.31
N SER A 197 20.07 19.04 -0.74
CA SER A 197 19.87 18.19 -1.91
C SER A 197 19.14 16.91 -1.51
N HIS A 198 18.13 16.55 -2.29
CA HIS A 198 17.23 15.43 -2.08
C HIS A 198 17.26 14.52 -3.30
N ASP A 199 17.63 13.27 -3.05
CA ASP A 199 17.63 12.22 -4.06
C ASP A 199 16.20 11.70 -4.30
N PRO A 200 15.81 11.33 -5.54
CA PRO A 200 14.53 10.70 -5.86
C PRO A 200 14.16 9.49 -4.98
N SER A 201 15.16 8.72 -4.56
CA SER A 201 15.03 7.57 -3.66
C SER A 201 15.00 7.95 -2.18
N GLY A 202 15.22 9.22 -1.86
CA GLY A 202 15.36 9.74 -0.51
C GLY A 202 14.04 9.91 0.26
N ILE A 203 14.20 10.21 1.55
CA ILE A 203 13.07 10.35 2.49
C ILE A 203 12.14 11.51 2.13
N VAL A 204 12.69 12.64 1.64
CA VAL A 204 11.89 13.83 1.31
C VAL A 204 10.95 13.57 0.15
N PHE A 205 11.43 12.94 -0.92
CA PHE A 205 10.58 12.49 -2.02
C PHE A 205 9.53 11.47 -1.59
N THR A 206 9.91 10.55 -0.70
CA THR A 206 8.99 9.52 -0.19
C THR A 206 7.86 10.14 0.63
N VAL A 207 8.16 11.10 1.50
CA VAL A 207 7.17 11.81 2.32
C VAL A 207 6.27 12.69 1.44
N LEU A 208 6.85 13.46 0.51
CA LEU A 208 6.08 14.33 -0.39
C LEU A 208 5.15 13.51 -1.29
N ALA A 209 5.62 12.42 -1.91
CA ALA A 209 4.80 11.55 -2.75
C ALA A 209 3.62 10.93 -1.96
N ALA A 210 3.85 10.52 -0.71
CA ALA A 210 2.80 9.98 0.16
C ALA A 210 1.65 10.99 0.41
N MET A 211 1.96 12.30 0.45
CA MET A 211 0.94 13.34 0.62
C MET A 211 0.06 13.53 -0.62
N SER A 212 0.58 13.27 -1.84
CA SER A 212 -0.17 13.43 -3.10
C SER A 212 -1.31 12.42 -3.23
N GLY A 213 -1.06 11.18 -2.81
CA GLY A 213 -2.07 10.12 -2.82
C GLY A 213 -3.26 10.44 -1.91
N MET A 214 -2.99 10.97 -0.72
CA MET A 214 -4.02 11.25 0.29
C MET A 214 -5.02 12.33 -0.14
N GLU A 215 -4.58 13.39 -0.80
CA GLU A 215 -5.45 14.51 -1.15
C GLU A 215 -6.24 14.30 -2.47
N ARG A 216 -5.73 13.49 -3.41
CA ARG A 216 -6.48 13.07 -4.61
C ARG A 216 -7.69 12.21 -4.22
N GLU A 217 -7.50 11.30 -3.27
CA GLU A 217 -8.57 10.52 -2.64
C GLU A 217 -9.59 11.46 -1.96
N TYR A 218 -9.10 12.42 -1.16
CA TYR A 218 -9.95 13.36 -0.43
C TYR A 218 -10.85 14.25 -1.31
N ILE A 219 -10.38 14.72 -2.47
CA ILE A 219 -11.21 15.51 -3.40
C ILE A 219 -12.28 14.63 -4.06
N ARG A 220 -11.92 13.39 -4.43
CA ARG A 220 -12.86 12.42 -5.00
C ARG A 220 -13.95 12.08 -3.99
N ASP A 221 -13.55 11.75 -2.77
CA ASP A 221 -14.46 11.34 -1.69
C ASP A 221 -15.39 12.48 -1.31
N ARG A 222 -14.89 13.73 -1.21
CA ARG A 222 -15.74 14.92 -0.99
C ARG A 222 -16.75 15.17 -2.13
N THR A 223 -16.39 14.85 -3.36
CA THR A 223 -17.29 15.00 -4.52
C THR A 223 -18.40 13.95 -4.48
N LEU A 224 -18.05 12.72 -4.13
CA LEU A 224 -18.99 11.62 -3.93
C LEU A 224 -19.91 11.86 -2.73
N GLU A 225 -19.38 12.35 -1.61
CA GLU A 225 -20.13 12.82 -0.45
C GLU A 225 -21.11 13.96 -0.82
N GLY A 226 -20.69 14.87 -1.71
CA GLY A 226 -21.54 15.92 -2.25
C GLY A 226 -22.73 15.36 -3.04
N HIS A 227 -22.49 14.35 -3.88
CA HIS A 227 -23.53 13.63 -4.63
C HIS A 227 -24.46 12.83 -3.71
N GLU A 228 -23.91 12.17 -2.70
CA GLU A 228 -24.66 11.37 -1.74
C GLU A 228 -25.50 12.24 -0.81
N SER A 229 -24.96 13.39 -0.38
CA SER A 229 -25.67 14.41 0.41
C SER A 229 -26.80 15.07 -0.39
N ALA A 230 -26.64 15.23 -1.70
CA ALA A 230 -27.73 15.66 -2.59
C ALA A 230 -28.80 14.57 -2.72
N ARG A 231 -28.41 13.29 -2.80
CA ARG A 231 -29.32 12.13 -2.86
C ARG A 231 -30.12 11.94 -1.56
N LYS A 232 -29.46 12.05 -0.39
CA LYS A 232 -30.07 11.98 0.95
C LYS A 232 -31.06 13.12 1.22
N ARG A 233 -30.84 14.30 0.64
CA ARG A 233 -31.78 15.44 0.68
C ARG A 233 -32.97 15.30 -0.28
N GLY A 234 -33.20 14.09 -0.81
CA GLY A 234 -34.33 13.79 -1.70
C GLY A 234 -34.19 14.39 -3.10
N LYS A 235 -33.01 14.92 -3.46
CA LYS A 235 -32.74 15.39 -4.82
C LYS A 235 -32.36 14.18 -5.67
N THR A 236 -33.30 13.69 -6.46
CA THR A 236 -33.03 12.60 -7.42
C THR A 236 -31.98 13.07 -8.43
N ILE A 237 -30.83 12.40 -8.43
CA ILE A 237 -29.81 12.58 -9.47
C ILE A 237 -30.13 11.55 -10.55
N GLY A 238 -30.77 12.01 -11.63
CA GLY A 238 -31.34 11.17 -12.70
C GLY A 238 -32.83 11.48 -12.96
N GLY A 239 -33.33 11.09 -14.13
CA GLY A 239 -34.72 11.39 -14.55
C GLY A 239 -35.78 10.73 -13.66
N ALA A 240 -36.85 11.46 -13.33
CA ALA A 240 -37.93 10.98 -12.47
C ALA A 240 -38.69 9.78 -13.07
N GLY A 241 -39.04 8.80 -12.21
CA GLY A 241 -39.84 7.63 -12.57
C GLY A 241 -41.27 7.98 -12.99
N VAL A 242 -41.86 7.15 -13.86
CA VAL A 242 -43.08 7.46 -14.63
C VAL A 242 -44.24 6.49 -14.30
N THR A 243 -43.99 5.43 -13.52
CA THR A 243 -44.93 4.33 -13.23
C THR A 243 -45.54 4.45 -11.83
N ASP A 244 -46.84 4.20 -11.70
CA ASP A 244 -47.61 4.25 -10.43
C ASP A 244 -48.42 2.93 -10.20
N PRO A 245 -48.92 2.68 -8.96
CA PRO A 245 -49.64 1.44 -8.63
C PRO A 245 -50.93 1.19 -9.42
N ASP A 246 -51.64 2.26 -9.82
CA ASP A 246 -52.88 2.15 -10.59
C ASP A 246 -52.56 1.76 -12.05
N MET A 247 -51.48 2.31 -12.61
CA MET A 247 -50.94 1.94 -13.91
C MET A 247 -50.50 0.47 -13.97
N LEU A 248 -49.88 -0.05 -12.90
CA LEU A 248 -49.53 -1.47 -12.79
C LEU A 248 -50.79 -2.35 -12.77
N SER A 249 -51.79 -1.99 -11.97
CA SER A 249 -53.05 -2.74 -11.85
C SER A 249 -53.80 -2.81 -13.19
N MET A 250 -53.86 -1.68 -13.91
CA MET A 250 -54.46 -1.64 -15.25
C MET A 250 -53.65 -2.43 -16.27
N ALA A 251 -52.31 -2.40 -16.21
CA ALA A 251 -51.45 -3.18 -17.10
C ALA A 251 -51.64 -4.70 -16.91
N LEU A 252 -51.82 -5.16 -15.68
CA LEU A 252 -52.10 -6.57 -15.36
C LEU A 252 -53.46 -7.00 -15.91
N HIS A 253 -54.50 -6.17 -15.76
CA HIS A 253 -55.83 -6.44 -16.31
C HIS A 253 -55.81 -6.54 -17.85
N LEU A 254 -55.11 -5.63 -18.53
CA LEU A 254 -54.98 -5.67 -19.99
C LEU A 254 -54.12 -6.84 -20.47
N ARG A 255 -53.14 -7.29 -19.66
CA ARG A 255 -52.35 -8.51 -19.95
C ARG A 255 -53.21 -9.78 -19.85
N ASP A 256 -54.14 -9.83 -18.90
CA ASP A 256 -55.07 -10.96 -18.71
C ASP A 256 -56.06 -11.11 -19.88
N GLN A 257 -56.30 -10.03 -20.63
CA GLN A 257 -57.03 -10.01 -21.89
C GLN A 257 -56.17 -10.40 -23.12
N GLU A 258 -55.01 -11.02 -22.90
CA GLU A 258 -54.03 -11.46 -23.92
C GLU A 258 -53.55 -10.36 -24.88
N MET A 259 -53.57 -9.10 -24.44
CA MET A 259 -53.17 -7.98 -25.28
C MET A 259 -51.66 -7.88 -25.46
N SER A 260 -51.21 -7.42 -26.64
CA SER A 260 -49.78 -7.21 -26.90
C SER A 260 -49.23 -6.06 -26.06
N LEU A 261 -47.94 -6.11 -25.68
CA LEU A 261 -47.27 -5.05 -24.90
C LEU A 261 -47.37 -3.67 -25.56
N ARG A 262 -47.44 -3.59 -26.90
CA ARG A 262 -47.64 -2.32 -27.61
C ARG A 262 -49.05 -1.78 -27.43
N ASP A 263 -50.05 -2.64 -27.39
CA ASP A 263 -51.46 -2.25 -27.25
C ASP A 263 -51.83 -1.94 -25.80
N ILE A 264 -51.16 -2.59 -24.84
CA ILE A 264 -51.20 -2.24 -23.42
C ILE A 264 -50.62 -0.84 -23.22
N ALA A 265 -49.42 -0.57 -23.77
CA ALA A 265 -48.76 0.73 -23.67
C ALA A 265 -49.62 1.89 -24.18
N LYS A 266 -50.34 1.71 -25.30
CA LYS A 266 -51.27 2.72 -25.86
C LYS A 266 -52.52 2.96 -25.01
N ARG A 267 -52.90 2.04 -24.13
CA ARG A 267 -54.10 2.14 -23.29
C ARG A 267 -53.81 2.68 -21.89
N LEU A 268 -52.53 2.73 -21.50
CA LEU A 268 -52.09 3.30 -20.22
C LEU A 268 -51.77 4.79 -20.39
N VAL A 269 -52.02 5.59 -19.35
CA VAL A 269 -51.73 7.03 -19.34
C VAL A 269 -50.88 7.35 -18.12
N ILE A 270 -49.82 8.12 -18.33
CA ILE A 270 -48.94 8.61 -17.29
C ILE A 270 -49.65 9.69 -16.48
N THR A 271 -49.77 9.48 -15.16
CA THR A 271 -50.53 10.36 -14.28
C THR A 271 -49.66 11.40 -13.55
N THR A 272 -48.34 11.18 -13.49
CA THR A 272 -47.37 11.99 -12.72
C THR A 272 -46.12 12.38 -13.54
N GLY A 273 -45.42 13.43 -13.10
CA GLY A 273 -44.14 13.86 -13.70
C GLY A 273 -44.25 14.63 -15.02
N ALA A 274 -43.10 14.90 -15.64
CA ALA A 274 -42.99 15.76 -16.84
C ALA A 274 -43.68 15.20 -18.10
N LYS A 275 -44.02 13.92 -18.12
CA LYS A 275 -44.71 13.24 -19.23
C LYS A 275 -46.19 12.94 -18.94
N LYS A 276 -46.78 13.63 -17.96
CA LYS A 276 -48.20 13.48 -17.61
C LYS A 276 -49.11 13.66 -18.84
N GLY A 277 -50.07 12.75 -19.01
CA GLY A 277 -51.00 12.72 -20.14
C GLY A 277 -50.47 11.99 -21.38
N GLN A 278 -49.22 11.52 -21.39
CA GLN A 278 -48.67 10.69 -22.47
C GLN A 278 -48.80 9.18 -22.16
N HIS A 279 -48.60 8.36 -23.19
CA HIS A 279 -48.54 6.90 -23.05
C HIS A 279 -47.13 6.43 -22.67
N PRO A 280 -46.97 5.44 -21.77
CA PRO A 280 -45.68 4.85 -21.45
C PRO A 280 -45.10 4.09 -22.66
N SER A 281 -43.79 3.89 -22.69
CA SER A 281 -43.17 3.05 -23.72
C SER A 281 -43.45 1.57 -23.47
N PRO A 282 -43.50 0.71 -24.51
CA PRO A 282 -43.63 -0.75 -24.32
C PRO A 282 -42.54 -1.36 -23.42
N ALA A 283 -41.32 -0.80 -23.42
CA ALA A 283 -40.23 -1.22 -22.55
C ALA A 283 -40.51 -0.89 -21.06
N THR A 284 -41.18 0.24 -20.81
CA THR A 284 -41.61 0.64 -19.46
C THR A 284 -42.68 -0.32 -18.93
N VAL A 285 -43.64 -0.71 -19.78
CA VAL A 285 -44.69 -1.69 -19.43
C VAL A 285 -44.10 -3.07 -19.18
N MET A 286 -43.16 -3.53 -20.02
CA MET A 286 -42.47 -4.81 -19.87
C MET A 286 -41.71 -4.89 -18.52
N ARG A 287 -40.92 -3.86 -18.19
CA ARG A 287 -40.18 -3.80 -16.92
C ARG A 287 -41.13 -3.85 -15.73
N MET A 288 -42.21 -3.08 -15.77
CA MET A 288 -43.20 -3.00 -14.70
C MET A 288 -43.93 -4.34 -14.47
N LEU A 289 -44.29 -5.06 -15.53
CA LEU A 289 -44.92 -6.40 -15.42
C LEU A 289 -43.92 -7.46 -14.93
N ARG A 290 -42.66 -7.40 -15.38
CA ARG A 290 -41.61 -8.34 -14.97
C ARG A 290 -41.31 -8.25 -13.47
N GLU A 291 -41.16 -7.04 -12.94
CA GLU A 291 -40.95 -6.79 -11.51
C GLU A 291 -42.12 -7.31 -10.65
N HIS A 292 -43.36 -7.26 -11.17
CA HIS A 292 -44.52 -7.83 -10.51
C HIS A 292 -44.52 -9.37 -10.52
N ASP A 293 -44.21 -9.99 -11.66
CA ASP A 293 -44.19 -11.45 -11.79
C ASP A 293 -43.06 -12.08 -10.96
N GLU A 294 -41.89 -11.42 -10.87
CA GLU A 294 -40.79 -11.80 -9.98
C GLU A 294 -41.25 -11.81 -8.51
N ARG A 295 -42.03 -10.81 -8.10
CA ARG A 295 -42.63 -10.75 -6.76
C ARG A 295 -43.70 -11.82 -6.54
N MET A 296 -44.58 -12.09 -7.50
CA MET A 296 -45.64 -13.11 -7.35
C MET A 296 -45.09 -14.54 -7.37
N THR A 297 -44.04 -14.79 -8.15
CA THR A 297 -43.33 -16.09 -8.20
C THR A 297 -42.65 -16.38 -6.86
N SER A 298 -42.11 -15.35 -6.20
CA SER A 298 -41.54 -15.50 -4.85
C SER A 298 -42.57 -15.92 -3.78
N VAL A 299 -43.87 -15.61 -3.97
CA VAL A 299 -44.96 -15.96 -3.04
C VAL A 299 -45.55 -17.36 -3.31
N SER A 300 -45.60 -17.79 -4.57
CA SER A 300 -46.19 -19.07 -4.99
C SER A 300 -45.30 -20.30 -4.70
N THR A 301 -43.98 -20.11 -4.62
CA THR A 301 -43.00 -21.20 -4.48
C THR A 301 -42.97 -21.84 -3.08
N LEU A 302 -43.81 -21.39 -2.15
CA LEU A 302 -44.02 -21.96 -0.81
C LEU A 302 -45.03 -23.13 -0.76
N HIS A 303 -45.70 -23.51 -1.87
CA HIS A 303 -46.86 -24.42 -1.76
C HIS A 303 -47.04 -25.57 -2.77
N ARG A 304 -46.05 -25.97 -3.58
CA ARG A 304 -46.18 -27.25 -4.32
C ARG A 304 -44.86 -27.79 -4.85
N GLY A 305 -44.43 -28.92 -4.29
CA GLY A 305 -43.30 -29.71 -4.77
C GLY A 305 -43.70 -30.79 -5.80
N SER A 306 -42.67 -31.27 -6.50
CA SER A 306 -42.57 -32.44 -7.39
C SER A 306 -42.82 -32.21 -8.89
N GLY A 307 -41.75 -32.35 -9.69
CA GLY A 307 -41.84 -32.50 -11.16
C GLY A 307 -40.57 -32.17 -11.97
N ILE A 308 -39.52 -33.00 -11.84
CA ILE A 308 -38.46 -33.37 -12.82
C ILE A 308 -37.83 -32.28 -13.73
N GLY A 309 -36.54 -31.99 -13.49
CA GLY A 309 -35.60 -31.37 -14.43
C GLY A 309 -34.28 -30.99 -13.75
N GLY A 310 -33.20 -31.73 -14.02
CA GLY A 310 -31.97 -31.78 -13.21
C GLY A 310 -31.29 -30.43 -12.90
N ARG A 311 -31.22 -30.09 -11.60
CA ARG A 311 -30.19 -29.24 -11.00
C ARG A 311 -29.49 -30.07 -9.94
N GLY A 312 -28.15 -30.09 -9.93
CA GLY A 312 -27.38 -30.74 -8.88
C GLY A 312 -27.82 -30.22 -7.51
N HIS A 313 -27.89 -31.11 -6.53
CA HIS A 313 -28.36 -30.77 -5.17
C HIS A 313 -27.50 -29.63 -4.59
N GLU A 314 -28.12 -28.46 -4.42
CA GLU A 314 -27.52 -27.29 -3.81
C GLU A 314 -27.49 -27.48 -2.28
N GLU A 315 -26.30 -27.54 -1.69
CA GLU A 315 -26.10 -27.66 -0.25
C GLU A 315 -25.67 -26.30 0.32
N VAL A 316 -26.46 -25.72 1.23
CA VAL A 316 -26.08 -24.46 1.88
C VAL A 316 -24.95 -24.73 2.87
N LEU A 317 -23.81 -24.07 2.68
CA LEU A 317 -22.69 -24.17 3.60
C LEU A 317 -22.89 -23.22 4.79
N THR A 318 -23.05 -23.78 5.99
CA THR A 318 -23.12 -22.99 7.23
C THR A 318 -21.71 -22.74 7.77
N GLY A 319 -21.23 -21.49 7.74
CA GLY A 319 -19.91 -21.14 8.28
C GLY A 319 -19.35 -19.77 7.91
N GLY A 320 -19.85 -19.13 6.84
CA GLY A 320 -19.46 -17.78 6.44
C GLY A 320 -20.35 -16.71 7.08
N GLY A 321 -19.75 -15.64 7.62
CA GLY A 321 -20.50 -14.46 7.99
C GLY A 321 -21.16 -13.82 6.77
N VAL A 322 -22.42 -13.40 6.94
CA VAL A 322 -23.21 -12.51 6.06
C VAL A 322 -23.55 -13.02 4.63
N ASN A 323 -22.77 -13.93 4.02
CA ASN A 323 -22.97 -14.35 2.63
C ASN A 323 -23.59 -15.75 2.48
N HIS A 324 -24.63 -15.87 1.64
CA HIS A 324 -25.25 -17.13 1.28
C HIS A 324 -24.35 -17.89 0.28
N VAL A 325 -23.56 -18.85 0.78
CA VAL A 325 -22.68 -19.70 -0.03
C VAL A 325 -23.29 -21.08 -0.19
N VAL A 326 -23.38 -21.52 -1.44
CA VAL A 326 -23.99 -22.79 -1.81
C VAL A 326 -22.97 -23.69 -2.47
N ARG A 327 -22.84 -24.92 -1.99
CA ARG A 327 -22.05 -25.95 -2.64
C ARG A 327 -22.89 -26.67 -3.69
N VAL A 328 -22.31 -26.84 -4.87
CA VAL A 328 -22.85 -27.63 -5.99
C VAL A 328 -21.76 -28.61 -6.43
N GLY A 329 -21.87 -29.86 -5.97
CA GLY A 329 -20.90 -30.91 -6.24
C GLY A 329 -19.50 -30.57 -5.68
N VAL A 330 -18.54 -30.33 -6.59
CA VAL A 330 -17.13 -30.02 -6.28
C VAL A 330 -16.82 -28.52 -6.32
N THR A 331 -17.84 -27.67 -6.44
CA THR A 331 -17.68 -26.21 -6.56
C THR A 331 -18.60 -25.48 -5.59
N VAL A 332 -18.28 -24.23 -5.27
CA VAL A 332 -19.12 -23.33 -4.48
C VAL A 332 -19.65 -22.20 -5.35
N ARG A 333 -20.81 -21.65 -4.98
CA ARG A 333 -21.44 -20.46 -5.55
C ARG A 333 -21.55 -19.40 -4.47
N ARG A 334 -21.06 -18.21 -4.75
CA ARG A 334 -21.11 -17.08 -3.81
C ARG A 334 -21.43 -15.77 -4.52
N PRO A 335 -21.91 -14.74 -3.79
CA PRO A 335 -22.16 -13.42 -4.35
C PRO A 335 -20.88 -12.81 -4.94
N VAL A 336 -21.03 -12.06 -6.02
CA VAL A 336 -19.93 -11.29 -6.62
C VAL A 336 -19.80 -9.91 -5.94
N GLY A 337 -18.58 -9.39 -5.91
CA GLY A 337 -18.27 -8.02 -5.53
C GLY A 337 -17.58 -7.26 -6.66
N ARG A 338 -17.35 -5.96 -6.47
CA ARG A 338 -16.60 -5.12 -7.43
C ARG A 338 -15.17 -5.62 -7.68
N TRP A 339 -14.62 -6.34 -6.71
CA TRP A 339 -13.28 -6.94 -6.73
C TRP A 339 -13.22 -8.30 -7.42
N THR A 340 -14.35 -8.96 -7.69
CA THR A 340 -14.38 -10.32 -8.24
C THR A 340 -13.56 -10.48 -9.53
N PRO A 341 -13.59 -9.55 -10.52
CA PRO A 341 -12.75 -9.68 -11.71
C PRO A 341 -11.25 -9.71 -11.40
N ALA A 342 -10.80 -8.88 -10.45
CA ALA A 342 -9.40 -8.84 -10.05
C ALA A 342 -8.99 -10.07 -9.23
N VAL A 343 -9.89 -10.59 -8.39
CA VAL A 343 -9.73 -11.87 -7.66
C VAL A 343 -9.61 -13.04 -8.64
N HIS A 344 -10.47 -13.12 -9.65
CA HIS A 344 -10.39 -14.17 -10.67
C HIS A 344 -9.04 -14.15 -11.39
N ALA A 345 -8.57 -12.97 -11.83
CA ALA A 345 -7.25 -12.83 -12.46
C ALA A 345 -6.11 -13.31 -11.55
N LEU A 346 -6.20 -13.05 -10.23
CA LEU A 346 -5.25 -13.54 -9.25
C LEU A 346 -5.30 -15.07 -9.12
N LEU A 347 -6.50 -15.66 -8.98
CA LEU A 347 -6.66 -17.11 -8.83
C LEU A 347 -6.18 -17.87 -10.08
N GLU A 348 -6.44 -17.33 -11.27
CA GLU A 348 -5.89 -17.85 -12.53
C GLU A 348 -4.37 -17.80 -12.55
N HIS A 349 -3.77 -16.70 -12.10
CA HIS A 349 -2.31 -16.58 -11.97
C HIS A 349 -1.74 -17.61 -10.98
N LEU A 350 -2.34 -17.74 -9.80
CA LEU A 350 -1.91 -18.71 -8.78
C LEU A 350 -1.96 -20.14 -9.30
N ALA A 351 -3.02 -20.50 -10.04
CA ALA A 351 -3.12 -21.79 -10.72
C ALA A 351 -2.02 -21.96 -11.78
N ALA A 352 -1.74 -20.92 -12.58
CA ALA A 352 -0.72 -20.95 -13.63
C ALA A 352 0.71 -21.13 -13.09
N VAL A 353 1.01 -20.56 -11.92
CA VAL A 353 2.32 -20.75 -11.25
C VAL A 353 2.38 -22.00 -10.37
N GLY A 354 1.29 -22.79 -10.32
CA GLY A 354 1.23 -24.07 -9.61
C GLY A 354 1.01 -23.96 -8.10
N PHE A 355 0.48 -22.84 -7.60
CA PHE A 355 0.14 -22.70 -6.19
C PHE A 355 -1.18 -23.43 -5.88
N ALA A 356 -1.08 -24.56 -5.16
CA ALA A 356 -2.23 -25.40 -4.81
C ALA A 356 -3.00 -24.95 -3.55
N GLY A 357 -2.56 -23.87 -2.89
CA GLY A 357 -3.14 -23.38 -1.63
C GLY A 357 -4.30 -22.40 -1.80
N ALA A 358 -4.92 -22.33 -2.97
CA ALA A 358 -6.06 -21.47 -3.30
C ALA A 358 -7.07 -22.24 -4.18
N PRO A 359 -8.37 -21.87 -4.15
CA PRO A 359 -9.35 -22.46 -5.07
C PRO A 359 -9.15 -21.95 -6.49
N ALA A 360 -9.44 -22.77 -7.51
CA ALA A 360 -9.52 -22.28 -8.87
C ALA A 360 -10.83 -21.50 -9.09
N SER A 361 -10.78 -20.46 -9.93
CA SER A 361 -11.98 -19.80 -10.45
C SER A 361 -12.49 -20.50 -11.70
N HIS A 362 -13.82 -20.62 -11.81
CA HIS A 362 -14.52 -21.11 -13.00
C HIS A 362 -15.43 -20.02 -13.60
N GLY A 363 -15.18 -18.76 -13.26
CA GLY A 363 -15.97 -17.64 -13.73
C GLY A 363 -17.31 -17.48 -13.00
N LEU A 364 -18.36 -17.13 -13.74
CA LEU A 364 -19.70 -16.88 -13.22
C LEU A 364 -20.69 -17.93 -13.72
N ASP A 365 -21.66 -18.31 -12.88
CA ASP A 365 -22.78 -19.15 -13.32
C ASP A 365 -23.86 -18.35 -14.08
N ALA A 366 -24.93 -19.03 -14.52
CA ALA A 366 -26.01 -18.42 -15.29
C ALA A 366 -26.79 -17.36 -14.48
N GLU A 367 -26.77 -17.46 -13.16
CA GLU A 367 -27.37 -16.51 -12.22
C GLU A 367 -26.41 -15.37 -11.83
N GLY A 368 -25.20 -15.34 -12.38
CA GLY A 368 -24.19 -14.31 -12.12
C GLY A 368 -23.45 -14.48 -10.79
N ARG A 369 -23.50 -15.67 -10.18
CA ARG A 369 -22.76 -16.00 -8.95
C ARG A 369 -21.34 -16.42 -9.29
N GLU A 370 -20.39 -16.05 -8.44
CA GLU A 370 -19.00 -16.50 -8.54
C GLU A 370 -18.90 -18.01 -8.33
N VAL A 371 -18.13 -18.69 -9.17
CA VAL A 371 -17.90 -20.13 -9.13
C VAL A 371 -16.45 -20.45 -8.79
N LEU A 372 -16.22 -21.00 -7.60
CA LEU A 372 -14.89 -21.44 -7.16
C LEU A 372 -14.87 -22.94 -6.83
N ASP A 373 -13.68 -23.54 -6.77
CA ASP A 373 -13.51 -24.89 -6.23
C ASP A 373 -14.04 -24.99 -4.78
N PHE A 374 -14.72 -26.10 -4.49
CA PHE A 374 -14.92 -26.52 -3.12
C PHE A 374 -13.68 -27.30 -2.66
N LEU A 375 -12.97 -26.77 -1.67
CA LEU A 375 -11.78 -27.41 -1.11
C LEU A 375 -12.18 -28.32 0.06
N PRO A 376 -12.09 -29.66 -0.06
CA PRO A 376 -12.45 -30.54 1.04
C PRO A 376 -11.57 -30.31 2.26
N GLY A 377 -12.12 -30.32 3.46
CA GLY A 377 -11.36 -30.18 4.71
C GLY A 377 -12.21 -29.59 5.83
N GLN A 378 -11.57 -29.35 6.96
CA GLN A 378 -12.17 -28.70 8.13
C GLN A 378 -11.79 -27.22 8.14
N VAL A 379 -12.75 -26.34 8.44
CA VAL A 379 -12.49 -24.90 8.62
C VAL A 379 -12.71 -24.57 10.10
N PRO A 380 -11.65 -24.33 10.89
CA PRO A 380 -11.79 -24.09 12.32
C PRO A 380 -12.42 -22.73 12.60
N ASN A 381 -13.34 -22.69 13.56
CA ASN A 381 -13.90 -21.44 14.08
C ASN A 381 -13.62 -21.32 15.59
N TYR A 382 -13.84 -20.13 16.16
CA TYR A 382 -13.63 -19.88 17.59
C TYR A 382 -14.74 -20.53 18.44
N PRO A 383 -14.41 -21.08 19.62
CA PRO A 383 -13.05 -21.28 20.15
C PRO A 383 -12.26 -22.32 19.32
N LEU A 384 -10.99 -22.02 19.04
CA LEU A 384 -10.21 -22.82 18.08
C LEU A 384 -9.98 -24.26 18.59
N PRO A 385 -10.22 -25.27 17.74
CA PRO A 385 -9.97 -26.66 18.11
C PRO A 385 -8.47 -26.91 18.34
N GLU A 386 -8.14 -27.95 19.13
CA GLU A 386 -6.76 -28.25 19.53
C GLU A 386 -5.81 -28.42 18.35
N TYR A 387 -6.23 -29.11 17.29
CA TYR A 387 -5.41 -29.31 16.10
C TYR A 387 -4.97 -27.98 15.46
N ALA A 388 -5.88 -27.00 15.39
CA ALA A 388 -5.61 -25.68 14.80
C ALA A 388 -4.75 -24.80 15.72
N ARG A 389 -4.70 -25.12 17.03
CA ARG A 389 -3.85 -24.46 18.02
C ARG A 389 -2.48 -25.10 18.16
N SER A 390 -2.19 -26.22 17.49
CA SER A 390 -0.88 -26.89 17.61
C SER A 390 0.26 -26.05 17.04
N ASP A 391 1.48 -26.23 17.54
CA ASP A 391 2.68 -25.60 16.96
C ASP A 391 2.92 -26.06 15.51
N GLY A 392 2.62 -27.34 15.22
CA GLY A 392 2.73 -27.89 13.87
C GLY A 392 1.79 -27.20 12.88
N ALA A 393 0.55 -26.92 13.28
CA ALA A 393 -0.37 -26.12 12.49
C ALA A 393 0.17 -24.70 12.27
N LEU A 394 0.64 -24.04 13.34
CA LEU A 394 1.15 -22.68 13.27
C LEU A 394 2.36 -22.53 12.32
N LEU A 395 3.32 -23.46 12.41
CA LEU A 395 4.47 -23.52 11.50
C LEU A 395 4.00 -23.71 10.05
N ALA A 396 3.06 -24.62 9.82
CA ALA A 396 2.54 -24.89 8.49
C ALA A 396 1.77 -23.69 7.89
N VAL A 397 1.06 -22.90 8.70
CA VAL A 397 0.41 -21.65 8.23
C VAL A 397 1.48 -20.63 7.81
N GLY A 398 2.56 -20.50 8.59
CA GLY A 398 3.66 -19.59 8.25
C GLY A 398 4.32 -19.94 6.91
N VAL A 399 4.51 -21.23 6.62
CA VAL A 399 5.00 -21.70 5.32
C VAL A 399 3.96 -21.46 4.22
N LEU A 400 2.70 -21.84 4.42
CA LEU A 400 1.64 -21.67 3.41
C LEU A 400 1.44 -20.19 3.02
N LEU A 401 1.47 -19.27 3.98
CA LEU A 401 1.38 -17.83 3.74
C LEU A 401 2.59 -17.30 2.96
N ARG A 402 3.79 -17.81 3.26
CA ARG A 402 4.99 -17.45 2.52
C ARG A 402 4.94 -17.95 1.08
N ASP A 403 4.53 -19.20 0.88
CA ASP A 403 4.39 -19.81 -0.44
C ASP A 403 3.32 -19.08 -1.26
N TYR A 404 2.20 -18.69 -0.64
CA TYR A 404 1.20 -17.82 -1.25
C TYR A 404 1.82 -16.49 -1.69
N HIS A 405 2.48 -15.77 -0.79
CA HIS A 405 3.12 -14.49 -1.12
C HIS A 405 4.17 -14.63 -2.23
N ASP A 406 5.01 -15.67 -2.20
CA ASP A 406 5.99 -15.97 -3.24
C ASP A 406 5.30 -16.26 -4.58
N ALA A 407 4.17 -16.96 -4.59
CA ALA A 407 3.37 -17.24 -5.79
C ALA A 407 2.69 -15.99 -6.37
N THR A 408 2.47 -14.93 -5.58
CA THR A 408 1.93 -13.66 -6.10
C THR A 408 3.00 -12.74 -6.69
N VAL A 409 4.29 -13.05 -6.50
CA VAL A 409 5.37 -12.22 -7.05
C VAL A 409 5.35 -12.29 -8.57
N GLY A 410 5.27 -11.12 -9.22
CA GLY A 410 5.18 -11.01 -10.68
C GLY A 410 3.75 -11.05 -11.22
N PHE A 411 2.73 -11.19 -10.36
CA PHE A 411 1.36 -10.88 -10.73
C PHE A 411 1.26 -9.40 -11.11
N VAL A 412 0.68 -9.13 -12.29
CA VAL A 412 0.39 -7.78 -12.76
C VAL A 412 -1.12 -7.57 -12.66
N SER A 413 -1.52 -6.68 -11.75
CA SER A 413 -2.92 -6.32 -11.57
C SER A 413 -3.52 -5.80 -12.88
N PRO A 414 -4.76 -6.21 -13.22
CA PRO A 414 -5.52 -5.58 -14.29
C PRO A 414 -5.59 -4.05 -14.08
N SER A 415 -5.52 -3.27 -15.16
CA SER A 415 -5.50 -1.80 -15.08
C SER A 415 -6.79 -1.20 -14.49
N ASP A 416 -7.88 -1.94 -14.54
CA ASP A 416 -9.21 -1.63 -14.02
C ASP A 416 -9.54 -2.38 -12.73
N ALA A 417 -8.54 -2.98 -12.06
CA ALA A 417 -8.74 -3.72 -10.82
C ALA A 417 -9.28 -2.81 -9.70
N ASP A 418 -10.42 -3.20 -9.13
CA ASP A 418 -11.07 -2.54 -7.99
C ASP A 418 -10.98 -3.43 -6.75
N TRP A 419 -10.01 -3.18 -5.87
CA TRP A 419 -9.78 -4.01 -4.69
C TRP A 419 -10.74 -3.68 -3.54
N TYR A 420 -11.06 -4.66 -2.70
CA TYR A 420 -11.87 -4.42 -1.50
C TYR A 420 -11.19 -3.44 -0.55
N PHE A 421 -9.92 -3.73 -0.22
CA PHE A 421 -9.04 -2.83 0.50
C PHE A 421 -8.15 -2.06 -0.47
N SER A 422 -7.91 -0.78 -0.18
CA SER A 422 -6.99 0.04 -0.96
C SER A 422 -5.57 -0.57 -0.97
N PRO A 423 -4.88 -0.59 -2.13
CA PRO A 423 -3.49 -1.00 -2.22
C PRO A 423 -2.59 -0.26 -1.21
N ARG A 424 -1.56 -0.94 -0.71
CA ARG A 424 -0.61 -0.40 0.26
C ARG A 424 0.81 -0.44 -0.28
N SER A 425 1.55 0.64 -0.10
CA SER A 425 2.96 0.74 -0.50
C SER A 425 3.90 0.43 0.67
N PRO A 426 5.03 -0.28 0.44
CA PRO A 426 5.42 -0.89 -0.83
C PRO A 426 4.54 -2.11 -1.17
N ALA A 427 4.10 -2.22 -2.43
CA ALA A 427 3.30 -3.35 -2.91
C ALA A 427 4.24 -4.46 -3.40
N GLU A 428 4.73 -5.27 -2.47
CA GLU A 428 5.68 -6.36 -2.73
C GLU A 428 4.98 -7.61 -3.28
N VAL A 429 3.73 -7.82 -2.86
CA VAL A 429 2.90 -9.01 -3.10
C VAL A 429 1.43 -8.63 -3.17
N ILE A 430 0.57 -9.58 -3.50
CA ILE A 430 -0.86 -9.46 -3.26
C ILE A 430 -1.16 -10.07 -1.89
N CYS A 431 -1.37 -9.21 -0.88
CA CYS A 431 -1.83 -9.65 0.44
C CYS A 431 -3.21 -10.31 0.30
N HIS A 432 -3.48 -11.37 1.07
CA HIS A 432 -4.81 -11.95 1.15
C HIS A 432 -5.76 -11.06 1.95
N GLY A 433 -5.27 -10.37 2.99
CA GLY A 433 -6.02 -9.34 3.71
C GLY A 433 -6.86 -9.84 4.89
N ASP A 434 -7.22 -11.14 4.93
CA ASP A 434 -7.97 -11.77 6.03
C ASP A 434 -7.51 -13.22 6.29
N VAL A 435 -6.18 -13.43 6.35
CA VAL A 435 -5.61 -14.73 6.73
C VAL A 435 -5.91 -15.04 8.19
N ALA A 436 -6.90 -15.90 8.41
CA ALA A 436 -7.40 -16.29 9.72
C ALA A 436 -7.80 -17.78 9.75
N PRO A 437 -7.94 -18.40 10.94
CA PRO A 437 -8.36 -19.80 11.05
C PRO A 437 -9.67 -20.12 10.30
N TYR A 438 -10.67 -19.23 10.37
CA TYR A 438 -11.96 -19.42 9.69
C TYR A 438 -11.90 -19.24 8.16
N ASN A 439 -10.77 -18.76 7.63
CA ASN A 439 -10.51 -18.64 6.20
C ASN A 439 -9.39 -19.59 5.75
N CYS A 440 -9.13 -20.64 6.53
CA CYS A 440 -8.09 -21.61 6.23
C CYS A 440 -8.66 -23.03 6.32
N VAL A 441 -8.46 -23.80 5.26
CA VAL A 441 -8.89 -25.20 5.16
C VAL A 441 -7.81 -26.10 5.73
N PHE A 442 -8.18 -26.99 6.64
CA PHE A 442 -7.32 -27.97 7.28
C PHE A 442 -7.63 -29.40 6.81
N ARG A 443 -6.59 -30.20 6.63
CA ARG A 443 -6.67 -31.66 6.46
C ARG A 443 -5.68 -32.30 7.42
N ASP A 444 -6.14 -33.29 8.17
CA ASP A 444 -5.31 -34.03 9.14
C ASP A 444 -4.52 -33.12 10.09
N GLY A 445 -5.16 -32.05 10.57
CA GLY A 445 -4.57 -31.07 11.48
C GLY A 445 -3.57 -30.09 10.84
N ARG A 446 -3.42 -30.08 9.52
CA ARG A 446 -2.50 -29.18 8.79
C ARG A 446 -3.27 -28.24 7.85
N PRO A 447 -2.89 -26.95 7.76
CA PRO A 447 -3.47 -26.03 6.79
C PRO A 447 -3.05 -26.43 5.38
N VAL A 448 -4.00 -26.44 4.45
CA VAL A 448 -3.76 -26.82 3.04
C VAL A 448 -4.11 -25.73 2.05
N ALA A 449 -5.00 -24.81 2.40
CA ALA A 449 -5.40 -23.72 1.52
C ALA A 449 -6.00 -22.55 2.30
N PHE A 450 -5.94 -21.36 1.71
CA PHE A 450 -6.75 -20.22 2.10
C PHE A 450 -8.02 -20.15 1.24
N ILE A 451 -9.05 -19.51 1.79
CA ILE A 451 -10.33 -19.25 1.13
C ILE A 451 -10.76 -17.81 1.45
N ASP A 452 -11.78 -17.33 0.75
CA ASP A 452 -12.32 -15.97 0.91
C ASP A 452 -11.34 -14.85 0.49
N PHE A 453 -11.03 -14.83 -0.81
CA PHE A 453 -10.09 -13.91 -1.43
C PHE A 453 -10.67 -12.50 -1.65
N ASP A 454 -11.85 -12.17 -1.10
CA ASP A 454 -12.50 -10.86 -1.31
C ASP A 454 -11.62 -9.69 -0.88
N THR A 455 -10.83 -9.90 0.18
CA THR A 455 -10.02 -8.85 0.80
C THR A 455 -8.61 -8.72 0.22
N VAL A 456 -8.30 -9.45 -0.86
CA VAL A 456 -6.96 -9.39 -1.45
C VAL A 456 -6.67 -8.01 -2.02
N HIS A 457 -5.42 -7.58 -1.89
CA HIS A 457 -4.97 -6.28 -2.39
C HIS A 457 -3.43 -6.23 -2.48
N PRO A 458 -2.86 -5.42 -3.40
CA PRO A 458 -1.42 -5.18 -3.42
C PRO A 458 -0.95 -4.56 -2.10
N GLY A 459 0.13 -5.10 -1.52
CA GLY A 459 0.59 -4.69 -0.20
C GLY A 459 1.98 -5.21 0.17
N PRO A 460 2.55 -4.72 1.28
CA PRO A 460 3.80 -5.25 1.81
C PRO A 460 3.52 -6.56 2.54
N ARG A 461 4.41 -7.55 2.39
CA ARG A 461 4.24 -8.89 2.99
C ARG A 461 3.95 -8.83 4.48
N ILE A 462 4.63 -7.93 5.18
CA ILE A 462 4.52 -7.76 6.64
C ILE A 462 3.11 -7.37 7.09
N TRP A 463 2.29 -6.77 6.22
CA TRP A 463 0.91 -6.38 6.54
C TRP A 463 0.00 -7.60 6.73
N ASP A 464 0.11 -8.58 5.84
CA ASP A 464 -0.68 -9.81 5.90
C ASP A 464 -0.15 -10.76 6.98
N VAL A 465 1.18 -10.86 7.09
CA VAL A 465 1.87 -11.60 8.16
C VAL A 465 1.44 -11.10 9.54
N ALA A 466 1.32 -9.78 9.73
CA ALA A 466 0.89 -9.21 11.00
C ALA A 466 -0.54 -9.64 11.35
N TYR A 467 -1.47 -9.63 10.39
CA TYR A 467 -2.83 -10.07 10.64
C TYR A 467 -2.89 -11.58 10.93
N ALA A 468 -2.22 -12.40 10.12
CA ALA A 468 -2.13 -13.85 10.34
C ALA A 468 -1.55 -14.19 11.72
N ALA A 469 -0.44 -13.55 12.10
CA ALA A 469 0.17 -13.73 13.42
C ALA A 469 -0.82 -13.39 14.54
N TYR A 470 -1.55 -12.28 14.43
CA TYR A 470 -2.58 -11.90 15.40
C TYR A 470 -3.66 -12.98 15.57
N ARG A 471 -4.14 -13.60 14.47
CA ARG A 471 -5.23 -14.59 14.51
C ARG A 471 -4.78 -15.99 14.95
N PHE A 472 -3.61 -16.45 14.51
CA PHE A 472 -3.12 -17.82 14.76
C PHE A 472 -2.25 -17.96 16.02
N VAL A 473 -1.69 -16.86 16.55
CA VAL A 473 -0.96 -16.81 17.84
C VAL A 473 -1.84 -16.39 19.03
N PRO A 474 -3.14 -16.13 18.78
CA PRO A 474 -3.97 -15.14 19.48
C PRO A 474 -3.22 -14.06 20.29
N LEU A 475 -2.83 -12.97 19.63
CA LEU A 475 -2.19 -11.82 20.30
C LEU A 475 -3.23 -10.92 21.00
N SER A 476 -3.86 -11.46 22.04
CA SER A 476 -4.92 -10.82 22.83
C SER A 476 -4.75 -11.13 24.32
N ASP A 477 -5.51 -10.44 25.18
CA ASP A 477 -5.45 -10.66 26.62
C ASP A 477 -5.85 -12.11 27.00
N PRO A 478 -5.03 -12.86 27.76
CA PRO A 478 -5.36 -14.21 28.23
C PRO A 478 -6.60 -14.29 29.11
N GLN A 479 -6.97 -13.18 29.77
CA GLN A 479 -8.17 -13.10 30.61
C GLN A 479 -9.42 -12.75 29.79
N GLY A 480 -9.28 -12.49 28.48
CA GLY A 480 -10.39 -12.20 27.58
C GLY A 480 -11.16 -13.45 27.13
N GLU A 481 -12.31 -13.22 26.51
CA GLU A 481 -13.28 -14.25 26.08
C GLU A 481 -12.73 -15.28 25.08
N LYS A 482 -11.60 -14.99 24.42
CA LYS A 482 -11.02 -15.81 23.34
C LYS A 482 -10.07 -16.92 23.82
N GLY A 483 -9.76 -17.00 25.12
CA GLY A 483 -8.92 -18.07 25.68
C GLY A 483 -7.48 -18.08 25.15
N ALA A 484 -6.86 -16.89 25.02
CA ALA A 484 -5.48 -16.75 24.55
C ALA A 484 -4.47 -17.35 25.56
N PRO A 485 -3.35 -17.93 25.10
CA PRO A 485 -2.34 -18.48 26.00
C PRO A 485 -1.62 -17.35 26.76
N PRO A 486 -0.91 -17.63 27.87
CA PRO A 486 -0.12 -16.63 28.57
C PRO A 486 0.86 -15.89 27.65
N VAL A 487 1.15 -14.62 27.94
CA VAL A 487 1.95 -13.75 27.05
C VAL A 487 3.33 -14.32 26.69
N GLY A 488 3.98 -15.07 27.59
CA GLY A 488 5.25 -15.74 27.30
C GLY A 488 5.11 -16.82 26.22
N GLU A 489 4.00 -17.56 26.23
CA GLU A 489 3.68 -18.56 25.21
C GLU A 489 3.27 -17.90 23.89
N GLN A 490 2.55 -16.77 23.94
CA GLN A 490 2.30 -15.95 22.75
C GLN A 490 3.62 -15.49 22.11
N ALA A 491 4.60 -15.03 22.91
CA ALA A 491 5.90 -14.58 22.41
C ALA A 491 6.70 -15.74 21.77
N ARG A 492 6.71 -16.92 22.38
CA ARG A 492 7.34 -18.13 21.83
C ARG A 492 6.71 -18.53 20.49
N ARG A 493 5.38 -18.57 20.43
CA ARG A 493 4.62 -18.93 19.23
C ARG A 493 4.75 -17.87 18.13
N LEU A 494 4.80 -16.59 18.48
CA LEU A 494 5.06 -15.51 17.54
C LEU A 494 6.43 -15.66 16.87
N ARG A 495 7.46 -16.06 17.65
CA ARG A 495 8.78 -16.41 17.11
C ARG A 495 8.71 -17.63 16.18
N LEU A 496 8.02 -18.70 16.56
CA LEU A 496 7.83 -19.87 15.70
C LEU A 496 7.19 -19.52 14.35
N PHE A 497 6.13 -18.72 14.36
CA PHE A 497 5.46 -18.27 13.15
C PHE A 497 6.38 -17.43 12.26
N ALA A 498 7.11 -16.48 12.86
CA ALA A 498 8.08 -15.64 12.15
C ALA A 498 9.24 -16.46 11.55
N ASP A 499 9.69 -17.50 12.24
CA ASP A 499 10.72 -18.44 11.77
C ASP A 499 10.22 -19.29 10.60
N ALA A 500 9.00 -19.83 10.70
CA ALA A 500 8.39 -20.61 9.62
C ALA A 500 8.20 -19.80 8.33
N TYR A 501 7.72 -18.57 8.45
CA TYR A 501 7.61 -17.64 7.32
C TYR A 501 8.99 -17.19 6.79
N ARG A 502 10.03 -17.25 7.64
CA ARG A 502 11.39 -16.74 7.46
C ARG A 502 11.44 -15.21 7.31
N LEU A 503 10.83 -14.50 8.24
CA LEU A 503 10.93 -13.04 8.30
C LEU A 503 12.36 -12.57 8.50
N GLY A 504 12.74 -11.48 7.82
CA GLY A 504 14.03 -10.82 7.99
C GLY A 504 14.13 -10.07 9.33
N GLY A 505 15.36 -9.67 9.71
CA GLY A 505 15.62 -8.98 10.98
C GLY A 505 14.85 -7.66 11.14
N PHE A 506 14.73 -6.88 10.05
CA PHE A 506 13.93 -5.65 10.05
C PHE A 506 12.45 -5.94 10.26
N ASP A 507 11.86 -6.85 9.48
CA ASP A 507 10.44 -7.21 9.57
C ASP A 507 10.07 -7.74 10.96
N ARG A 508 10.95 -8.57 11.55
CA ARG A 508 10.83 -9.03 12.94
C ARG A 508 10.77 -7.88 13.93
N SER A 509 11.58 -6.84 13.73
CA SER A 509 11.64 -5.67 14.63
C SER A 509 10.36 -4.83 14.57
N VAL A 510 9.65 -4.82 13.44
CA VAL A 510 8.44 -4.02 13.24
C VAL A 510 7.13 -4.80 13.38
N LEU A 511 7.16 -6.15 13.37
CA LEU A 511 5.97 -7.01 13.35
C LEU A 511 4.90 -6.62 14.40
N ALA A 512 5.29 -6.44 15.67
CA ALA A 512 4.35 -6.06 16.72
C ALA A 512 3.73 -4.67 16.50
N ALA A 513 4.49 -3.72 15.98
CA ALA A 513 3.98 -2.41 15.60
C ALA A 513 3.04 -2.50 14.39
N THR A 514 3.35 -3.37 13.42
CA THR A 514 2.50 -3.62 12.25
C THR A 514 1.17 -4.27 12.64
N VAL A 515 1.15 -5.19 13.61
CA VAL A 515 -0.09 -5.77 14.18
C VAL A 515 -1.00 -4.66 14.68
N ARG A 516 -0.46 -3.74 15.49
CA ARG A 516 -1.24 -2.60 16.02
C ARG A 516 -1.77 -1.71 14.90
N ALA A 517 -0.94 -1.38 13.91
CA ALA A 517 -1.34 -0.58 12.76
C ALA A 517 -2.45 -1.26 11.95
N ARG A 518 -2.39 -2.59 11.79
CA ARG A 518 -3.40 -3.40 11.09
C ARG A 518 -4.73 -3.41 11.84
N LEU A 519 -4.71 -3.67 13.15
CA LEU A 519 -5.93 -3.63 13.97
C LEU A 519 -6.56 -2.23 13.97
N GLY A 520 -5.74 -1.18 14.09
CA GLY A 520 -6.24 0.20 13.97
C GLY A 520 -6.83 0.51 12.60
N HIS A 521 -6.31 -0.08 11.52
CA HIS A 521 -6.91 0.05 10.19
C HIS A 521 -8.26 -0.67 10.10
N LEU A 522 -8.42 -1.85 10.70
CA LEU A 522 -9.72 -2.54 10.75
C LEU A 522 -10.75 -1.73 11.51
N VAL A 523 -10.38 -1.16 12.67
CA VAL A 523 -11.27 -0.28 13.43
C VAL A 523 -11.71 0.93 12.60
N ARG A 524 -10.77 1.62 11.95
CA ARG A 524 -11.13 2.76 11.06
C ARG A 524 -12.06 2.31 9.94
N HIS A 525 -11.73 1.22 9.26
CA HIS A 525 -12.56 0.69 8.18
C HIS A 525 -13.98 0.36 8.66
N MET A 526 -14.15 -0.23 9.84
CA MET A 526 -15.47 -0.51 10.40
C MET A 526 -16.29 0.78 10.62
N HIS A 527 -15.67 1.81 11.18
CA HIS A 527 -16.30 3.11 11.40
C HIS A 527 -16.62 3.82 10.08
N ASP A 528 -15.68 3.84 9.13
CA ASP A 528 -15.88 4.42 7.80
C ASP A 528 -17.05 3.73 7.05
N GLN A 529 -17.16 2.39 7.14
CA GLN A 529 -18.29 1.65 6.55
C GLN A 529 -19.61 1.95 7.25
N ALA A 530 -19.62 2.06 8.58
CA ALA A 530 -20.82 2.41 9.33
C ALA A 530 -21.29 3.84 9.02
N ASP A 531 -20.37 4.81 8.94
CA ASP A 531 -20.64 6.20 8.57
C ASP A 531 -21.14 6.33 7.12
N ALA A 532 -20.68 5.44 6.23
CA ALA A 532 -21.21 5.27 4.87
C ALA A 532 -22.59 4.58 4.81
N GLY A 533 -23.17 4.21 5.96
CA GLY A 533 -24.52 3.65 6.07
C GLY A 533 -24.60 2.13 5.92
N ASN A 534 -23.49 1.40 6.05
CA ASN A 534 -23.50 -0.06 6.02
C ASN A 534 -24.01 -0.64 7.37
N GLU A 535 -25.25 -1.13 7.37
CA GLU A 535 -25.92 -1.64 8.57
C GLU A 535 -25.21 -2.84 9.23
N ALA A 536 -24.51 -3.68 8.47
CA ALA A 536 -23.75 -4.80 9.03
C ALA A 536 -22.58 -4.32 9.88
N PHE A 537 -21.83 -3.31 9.40
CA PHE A 537 -20.72 -2.72 10.16
C PHE A 537 -21.20 -1.89 11.34
N ALA A 538 -22.33 -1.16 11.20
CA ALA A 538 -22.97 -0.49 12.33
C ALA A 538 -23.39 -1.50 13.42
N GLY A 539 -23.93 -2.66 13.02
CA GLY A 539 -24.24 -3.77 13.91
C GLY A 539 -23.01 -4.34 14.62
N HIS A 540 -21.89 -4.53 13.90
CA HIS A 540 -20.64 -4.98 14.50
C HIS A 540 -20.09 -3.99 15.56
N ILE A 541 -20.17 -2.68 15.30
CA ILE A 541 -19.76 -1.65 16.28
C ILE A 541 -20.68 -1.67 17.50
N ALA A 542 -21.99 -1.79 17.30
CA ALA A 542 -22.96 -1.91 18.40
C ALA A 542 -22.71 -3.17 19.27
N GLN A 543 -22.19 -4.23 18.67
CA GLN A 543 -21.77 -5.47 19.35
C GLN A 543 -20.35 -5.39 19.97
N GLY A 544 -19.67 -4.25 19.85
CA GLY A 544 -18.35 -4.01 20.46
C GLY A 544 -17.17 -4.62 19.70
N HIS A 545 -17.34 -5.03 18.45
CA HIS A 545 -16.25 -5.63 17.65
C HIS A 545 -15.04 -4.69 17.50
N ASP A 546 -15.28 -3.38 17.40
CA ASP A 546 -14.25 -2.36 17.32
C ASP A 546 -13.55 -2.15 18.67
N ALA A 547 -14.27 -2.25 19.78
CA ALA A 547 -13.71 -2.22 21.12
C ALA A 547 -12.77 -3.42 21.36
N PHE A 548 -13.12 -4.62 20.87
CA PHE A 548 -12.25 -5.79 20.93
C PHE A 548 -10.92 -5.57 20.19
N TYR A 549 -10.96 -5.05 18.96
CA TYR A 549 -9.74 -4.77 18.21
C TYR A 549 -8.88 -3.67 18.83
N ARG A 550 -9.50 -2.65 19.45
CA ARG A 550 -8.78 -1.62 20.21
C ARG A 550 -8.08 -2.20 21.44
N ALA A 551 -8.78 -3.01 22.23
CA ALA A 551 -8.21 -3.68 23.39
C ALA A 551 -7.03 -4.60 23.02
N ASP A 552 -7.17 -5.37 21.94
CA ASP A 552 -6.10 -6.23 21.43
C ASP A 552 -4.89 -5.41 20.96
N ALA A 553 -5.11 -4.27 20.27
CA ALA A 553 -4.04 -3.37 19.85
C ALA A 553 -3.30 -2.74 21.05
N GLU A 554 -4.01 -2.38 22.11
CA GLU A 554 -3.43 -1.88 23.36
C GLU A 554 -2.66 -2.96 24.11
N TYR A 555 -3.18 -4.19 24.15
CA TYR A 555 -2.49 -5.35 24.71
C TYR A 555 -1.16 -5.60 24.00
N VAL A 556 -1.16 -5.61 22.66
CA VAL A 556 0.09 -5.75 21.87
C VAL A 556 1.06 -4.60 22.15
N ALA A 557 0.55 -3.37 22.35
CA ALA A 557 1.40 -2.22 22.71
C ALA A 557 2.06 -2.41 24.07
N ARG A 558 1.30 -2.85 25.10
CA ARG A 558 1.81 -3.11 26.46
C ARG A 558 2.91 -4.17 26.47
N HIS A 559 2.81 -5.18 25.61
CA HIS A 559 3.75 -6.30 25.55
C HIS A 559 4.75 -6.21 24.39
N GLN A 560 4.84 -5.08 23.69
CA GLN A 560 5.66 -4.90 22.49
C GLN A 560 7.13 -5.26 22.74
N ALA A 561 7.70 -4.83 23.88
CA ALA A 561 9.10 -5.12 24.21
C ALA A 561 9.37 -6.62 24.35
N LEU A 562 8.44 -7.38 24.94
CA LEU A 562 8.57 -8.82 25.11
C LEU A 562 8.49 -9.54 23.75
N PHE A 563 7.51 -9.16 22.92
CA PHE A 563 7.38 -9.72 21.57
C PHE A 563 8.60 -9.41 20.70
N GLN A 564 9.10 -8.17 20.76
CA GLN A 564 10.29 -7.77 20.01
C GLN A 564 11.55 -8.52 20.50
N ALA A 565 11.71 -8.70 21.82
CA ALA A 565 12.81 -9.48 22.38
C ALA A 565 12.77 -10.94 21.91
N ALA A 566 11.60 -11.59 21.96
CA ALA A 566 11.43 -12.96 21.46
C ALA A 566 11.73 -13.07 19.95
N LEU A 567 11.31 -12.09 19.15
CA LEU A 567 11.52 -12.06 17.71
C LEU A 567 12.97 -11.79 17.30
N THR A 568 13.75 -11.08 18.11
CA THR A 568 15.13 -10.67 17.80
C THR A 568 16.21 -11.43 18.56
N ALA A 569 15.84 -12.29 19.51
CA ALA A 569 16.79 -13.15 20.19
C ALA A 569 17.55 -14.03 19.17
N PRO A 570 18.88 -14.21 19.36
CA PRO A 570 19.65 -15.16 18.57
C PRO A 570 19.09 -16.57 18.79
N SER A 571 18.95 -17.32 17.70
CA SER A 571 18.51 -18.71 17.75
C SER A 571 19.47 -19.49 18.66
N ALA A 572 18.95 -20.31 19.57
CA ALA A 572 19.80 -21.18 20.38
C ALA A 572 20.43 -22.25 19.47
N GLY A 573 21.58 -21.95 18.87
CA GLY A 573 22.27 -22.83 17.94
C GLY A 573 23.09 -22.18 16.81
N GLU A 574 23.47 -20.89 16.90
CA GLU A 574 24.49 -20.27 16.04
C GLU A 574 25.77 -19.93 16.80
#